data_AF-A0A2S5IXG6-F1
#
_entry.id   AF-A0A2S5IXG6-F1
#
_cell.length_a   1.000
_cell.length_b   1.000
_cell.length_c   1.000
_cell.angle_alpha   90.00
_cell.angle_beta   90.00
_cell.angle_gamma   90.00
#
_symmetry.space_group_name_H-M   'P 1'
#
loop_
_entity.id
_entity.type
_entity.pdbx_description
1 polymer ?
#
loop_
_entity_poly.entity_id
_entity_poly.type
_entity_poly.pdbx_seq_one_letter_code
_entity_poly.pdbx_strand_id
1 'polypeptide(L)'
;MDGVVDPADPIVAHARAIFEATASAYSLMDPEYVILAVNPAFVDLVGISAADLVGRQAFEVFIEDSSQSQEHPARRMRESLDRVKSTGQSDSLLLLRFDIPDPARPGGFLERYWSPVNSPVLDGEGRVVALLQEVQDVTEHREDLVRLLDYLGDYSDAADAGRTQRFAEYSAATMVTSDLYRSARREVEQLEEAMRSRATIEQAKGILMARYRCTGEEAFLRLQKMSNNTHVRLADVATAIIYQVAVPRNDG
;
A
#
# COMPACT_ATOMS: atom_id res chain seq x y z
N MET A 1 -25.81 -35.85 7.36
CA MET A 1 -26.23 -35.62 5.96
C MET A 1 -24.95 -35.15 5.32
N ASP A 2 -24.16 -36.14 4.91
CA ASP A 2 -22.73 -35.97 4.66
C ASP A 2 -22.55 -35.20 3.36
N GLY A 3 -21.92 -34.04 3.45
CA GLY A 3 -21.56 -33.20 2.31
C GLY A 3 -20.44 -33.86 1.51
N VAL A 4 -20.76 -34.95 0.82
CA VAL A 4 -19.93 -35.47 -0.26
C VAL A 4 -20.00 -34.41 -1.36
N VAL A 5 -18.98 -33.56 -1.40
CA VAL A 5 -18.77 -32.59 -2.48
C VAL A 5 -18.81 -33.38 -3.79
N ASP A 6 -19.80 -33.08 -4.63
CA ASP A 6 -19.92 -33.69 -5.95
C ASP A 6 -18.64 -33.33 -6.73
N PRO A 7 -17.85 -34.31 -7.22
CA PRO A 7 -16.68 -34.02 -8.04
C PRO A 7 -17.03 -33.27 -9.34
N ALA A 8 -18.31 -33.15 -9.69
CA ALA A 8 -18.83 -32.29 -10.75
C ALA A 8 -19.22 -30.86 -10.30
N ASP A 9 -18.95 -30.46 -9.04
CA ASP A 9 -19.20 -29.09 -8.58
C ASP A 9 -18.31 -28.11 -9.37
N PRO A 10 -18.92 -27.22 -10.18
CA PRO A 10 -18.17 -26.24 -10.94
C PRO A 10 -17.26 -25.39 -10.06
N ILE A 11 -17.63 -25.09 -8.81
CA ILE A 11 -16.79 -24.29 -7.91
C ILE A 11 -15.49 -25.01 -7.60
N VAL A 12 -15.53 -26.32 -7.34
CA VAL A 12 -14.33 -27.13 -7.07
C VAL A 12 -13.44 -27.17 -8.30
N ALA A 13 -14.02 -27.34 -9.49
CA ALA A 13 -13.29 -27.36 -10.75
C ALA A 13 -12.61 -26.01 -11.07
N HIS A 14 -13.17 -24.89 -10.60
CA HIS A 14 -12.64 -23.54 -10.83
C HIS A 14 -11.89 -22.94 -9.63
N ALA A 15 -11.82 -23.63 -8.49
CA ALA A 15 -11.27 -23.10 -7.23
C ALA A 15 -9.86 -22.52 -7.41
N ARG A 16 -9.00 -23.23 -8.16
CA ARG A 16 -7.65 -22.76 -8.49
C ARG A 16 -7.68 -21.47 -9.33
N ALA A 17 -8.50 -21.41 -10.37
CA ALA A 17 -8.60 -20.24 -11.22
C ALA A 17 -9.15 -19.03 -10.45
N ILE A 18 -10.10 -19.25 -9.53
CA ILE A 18 -10.62 -18.21 -8.63
C ILE A 18 -9.49 -17.68 -7.74
N PHE A 19 -8.77 -18.58 -7.06
CA PHE A 19 -7.63 -18.22 -6.20
C PHE A 19 -6.58 -17.41 -6.95
N GLU A 20 -6.21 -17.84 -8.16
CA GLU A 20 -5.25 -17.16 -9.03
C GLU A 20 -5.75 -15.80 -9.56
N ALA A 21 -7.06 -15.63 -9.76
CA ALA A 21 -7.66 -14.39 -10.26
C ALA A 21 -7.94 -13.33 -9.17
N THR A 22 -7.92 -13.71 -7.89
CA THR A 22 -8.19 -12.79 -6.78
C THR A 22 -7.12 -11.69 -6.66
N ALA A 23 -7.55 -10.44 -6.48
CA ALA A 23 -6.65 -9.30 -6.32
C ALA A 23 -6.06 -9.16 -4.91
N SER A 24 -6.72 -9.72 -3.89
CA SER A 24 -6.16 -9.80 -2.53
C SER A 24 -4.99 -10.79 -2.50
N ALA A 25 -3.92 -10.46 -1.77
CA ALA A 25 -2.78 -11.35 -1.61
C ALA A 25 -3.12 -12.50 -0.66
N TYR A 26 -3.06 -13.73 -1.17
CA TYR A 26 -3.33 -14.95 -0.42
C TYR A 26 -2.18 -15.94 -0.41
N SER A 27 -1.96 -16.55 0.75
CA SER A 27 -1.14 -17.73 0.96
C SER A 27 -1.97 -18.84 1.58
N LEU A 28 -1.86 -20.06 1.05
CA LEU A 28 -2.43 -21.27 1.61
C LEU A 28 -1.32 -22.11 2.23
N MET A 29 -1.49 -22.51 3.49
CA MET A 29 -0.52 -23.29 4.25
C MET A 29 -1.15 -24.56 4.83
N ASP A 30 -0.33 -25.58 5.05
CA ASP A 30 -0.73 -26.72 5.87
C ASP A 30 -0.70 -26.37 7.38
N PRO A 31 -1.19 -27.26 8.26
CA PRO A 31 -1.17 -27.04 9.71
C PRO A 31 0.24 -26.93 10.33
N GLU A 32 1.29 -27.24 9.59
CA GLU A 32 2.70 -27.14 9.96
C GLU A 32 3.37 -25.87 9.41
N TYR A 33 2.59 -24.99 8.76
CA TYR A 33 3.02 -23.72 8.16
C TYR A 33 3.89 -23.87 6.92
N VAL A 34 3.81 -25.03 6.24
CA VAL A 34 4.37 -25.21 4.90
C VAL A 34 3.45 -24.57 3.89
N ILE A 35 4.01 -23.71 3.03
CA ILE A 35 3.26 -23.01 2.00
C ILE A 35 2.86 -24.01 0.90
N LEU A 36 1.56 -24.24 0.76
CA LEU A 36 0.98 -25.13 -0.26
C LEU A 36 0.77 -24.39 -1.59
N ALA A 37 0.34 -23.12 -1.52
CA ALA A 37 0.11 -22.28 -2.68
C ALA A 37 0.13 -20.80 -2.31
N VAL A 38 0.48 -19.94 -3.27
CA VAL A 38 0.34 -18.48 -3.18
C VAL A 38 -0.27 -17.98 -4.49
N ASN A 39 -1.07 -16.92 -4.44
CA ASN A 39 -1.63 -16.32 -5.65
C ASN A 39 -0.70 -15.22 -6.22
N PRO A 40 -0.95 -14.73 -7.45
CA PRO A 40 -0.11 -13.70 -8.07
C PRO A 40 0.01 -12.42 -7.23
N ALA A 41 -1.10 -11.97 -6.61
CA ALA A 41 -1.09 -10.79 -5.75
C ALA A 41 -0.15 -10.94 -4.54
N PHE A 42 -0.05 -12.15 -3.96
CA PHE A 42 0.88 -12.41 -2.87
C PHE A 42 2.34 -12.41 -3.32
N VAL A 43 2.61 -12.97 -4.51
CA VAL A 43 3.95 -12.94 -5.13
C VAL A 43 4.38 -11.48 -5.38
N ASP A 44 3.50 -10.64 -5.90
CA ASP A 44 3.77 -9.22 -6.15
C ASP A 44 4.01 -8.45 -4.84
N LEU A 45 3.24 -8.77 -3.79
CA LEU A 45 3.38 -8.16 -2.48
C LEU A 45 4.76 -8.41 -1.85
N VAL A 46 5.23 -9.66 -1.87
CA VAL A 46 6.48 -10.05 -1.18
C VAL A 46 7.71 -10.02 -2.09
N GLY A 47 7.53 -9.98 -3.41
CA GLY A 47 8.61 -9.98 -4.39
C GLY A 47 9.38 -11.31 -4.51
N ILE A 48 8.79 -12.42 -4.04
CA ILE A 48 9.39 -13.77 -4.09
C ILE A 48 8.52 -14.66 -4.98
N SER A 49 9.15 -15.39 -5.90
CA SER A 49 8.42 -16.24 -6.84
C SER A 49 7.67 -17.36 -6.13
N ALA A 50 6.51 -17.77 -6.67
CA ALA A 50 5.76 -18.91 -6.12
C ALA A 50 6.61 -20.20 -6.07
N ALA A 51 7.51 -20.40 -7.03
CA ALA A 51 8.41 -21.56 -7.07
C ALA A 51 9.41 -21.57 -5.90
N ASP A 52 9.81 -20.39 -5.40
CA ASP A 52 10.71 -20.24 -4.26
C ASP A 52 9.97 -20.21 -2.91
N LEU A 53 8.64 -20.17 -2.92
CA LEU A 53 7.77 -20.15 -1.73
C LEU A 53 7.13 -21.51 -1.46
N VAL A 54 6.54 -22.15 -2.49
CA VAL A 54 5.77 -23.39 -2.33
C VAL A 54 6.66 -24.54 -1.86
N GLY A 55 6.18 -25.26 -0.85
CA GLY A 55 6.88 -26.37 -0.20
C GLY A 55 7.85 -25.94 0.91
N ARG A 56 7.98 -24.64 1.19
CA ARG A 56 8.84 -24.13 2.26
C ARG A 56 8.03 -23.73 3.49
N GLN A 57 8.69 -23.79 4.65
CA GLN A 57 8.10 -23.38 5.92
C GLN A 57 8.09 -21.85 6.01
N ALA A 58 6.91 -21.23 6.14
CA ALA A 58 6.72 -19.77 6.06
C ALA A 58 7.68 -18.97 6.96
N PHE A 59 7.88 -19.41 8.20
CA PHE A 59 8.76 -18.78 9.20
C PHE A 59 10.26 -19.03 8.98
N GLU A 60 10.63 -19.90 8.04
CA GLU A 60 12.03 -20.04 7.58
C GLU A 60 12.30 -19.18 6.35
N VAL A 61 11.28 -18.92 5.53
CA VAL A 61 11.40 -18.07 4.35
C VAL A 61 11.35 -16.60 4.72
N PHE A 62 10.36 -16.22 5.53
CA PHE A 62 10.16 -14.84 5.98
C PHE A 62 10.92 -14.63 7.29
N ILE A 63 12.21 -14.33 7.14
CA ILE A 63 13.10 -14.05 8.26
C ILE A 63 12.81 -12.63 8.76
N GLU A 64 12.53 -12.50 10.06
CA GLU A 64 12.36 -11.20 10.71
C GLU A 64 13.64 -10.36 10.60
N ASP A 65 13.50 -9.05 10.37
CA ASP A 65 14.61 -8.14 10.59
C ASP A 65 14.96 -8.14 12.10
N SER A 66 16.24 -8.32 12.38
CA SER A 66 16.83 -8.16 13.72
C SER A 66 16.46 -6.83 14.41
N SER A 67 16.20 -5.77 13.65
CA SER A 67 15.75 -4.48 14.19
C SER A 67 14.35 -4.54 14.84
N GLN A 68 13.53 -5.51 14.45
CA GLN A 68 12.15 -5.71 14.92
C GLN A 68 12.08 -6.67 16.12
N SER A 69 13.21 -6.98 16.76
CA SER A 69 13.31 -7.96 17.85
C SER A 69 12.50 -7.61 19.10
N GLN A 70 11.97 -6.39 19.24
CA GLN A 70 11.08 -6.01 20.34
C GLN A 70 9.60 -6.17 19.99
N GLU A 71 9.25 -6.05 18.70
CA GLU A 71 7.88 -6.17 18.21
C GLU A 71 7.49 -7.63 17.93
N HIS A 72 8.49 -8.48 17.66
CA HIS A 72 8.36 -9.93 17.42
C HIS A 72 7.25 -10.28 16.41
N PRO A 73 7.28 -9.73 15.20
CA PRO A 73 6.13 -9.80 14.29
C PRO A 73 5.79 -11.22 13.79
N ALA A 74 6.79 -12.06 13.52
CA ALA A 74 6.61 -13.48 13.19
C ALA A 74 6.09 -14.28 14.39
N ARG A 75 6.51 -13.96 15.61
CA ARG A 75 5.90 -14.58 16.81
C ARG A 75 4.41 -14.25 16.90
N ARG A 76 4.03 -12.98 16.73
CA ARG A 76 2.63 -12.54 16.74
C ARG A 76 1.80 -13.20 15.64
N MET A 77 2.37 -13.34 14.44
CA MET A 77 1.75 -14.08 13.33
C MET A 77 1.56 -15.56 13.69
N ARG A 78 2.58 -16.21 14.26
CA ARG A 78 2.49 -17.61 14.69
C ARG A 78 1.40 -17.81 15.74
N GLU A 79 1.35 -16.95 16.76
CA GLU A 79 0.32 -17.00 17.80
C GLU A 79 -1.10 -16.83 17.23
N SER A 80 -1.26 -16.01 16.19
CA SER A 80 -2.52 -15.88 15.44
C SER A 80 -2.89 -17.18 14.73
N LEU A 81 -1.98 -17.76 13.96
CA LEU A 81 -2.21 -19.03 13.26
C LEU A 81 -2.46 -20.20 14.22
N ASP A 82 -1.75 -20.26 15.36
CA ASP A 82 -1.98 -21.25 16.41
C ASP A 82 -3.38 -21.12 17.03
N ARG A 83 -3.88 -19.88 17.23
CA ARG A 83 -5.27 -19.63 17.65
C ARG A 83 -6.26 -20.13 16.61
N VAL A 84 -6.05 -19.83 15.32
CA VAL A 84 -6.93 -20.33 14.24
C VAL A 84 -6.97 -21.86 14.21
N LYS A 85 -5.80 -22.50 14.30
CA LYS A 85 -5.68 -23.96 14.31
C LYS A 85 -6.40 -24.60 15.50
N SER A 86 -6.29 -24.02 16.69
CA SER A 86 -6.88 -24.57 17.92
C SER A 86 -8.37 -24.27 18.08
N THR A 87 -8.84 -23.13 17.58
CA THR A 87 -10.24 -22.68 17.74
C THR A 87 -11.12 -23.00 16.54
N GLY A 88 -10.54 -23.20 15.36
CA GLY A 88 -11.29 -23.28 14.11
C GLY A 88 -12.04 -21.99 13.76
N GLN A 89 -11.60 -20.85 14.29
CA GLN A 89 -12.15 -19.52 14.01
C GLN A 89 -11.08 -18.65 13.36
N SER A 90 -11.48 -17.72 12.49
CA SER A 90 -10.55 -16.75 11.91
C SER A 90 -10.02 -15.77 12.96
N ASP A 91 -8.77 -15.35 12.79
CA ASP A 91 -8.09 -14.37 13.63
C ASP A 91 -7.45 -13.30 12.73
N SER A 92 -7.60 -12.03 13.07
CA SER A 92 -7.01 -10.92 12.31
C SER A 92 -6.02 -10.14 13.15
N LEU A 93 -4.90 -9.74 12.54
CA LEU A 93 -3.97 -8.81 13.15
C LEU A 93 -4.19 -7.44 12.51
N LEU A 94 -4.63 -6.49 13.32
CA LEU A 94 -5.06 -5.17 12.83
C LEU A 94 -3.93 -4.40 12.14
N LEU A 95 -2.76 -4.43 12.77
CA LEU A 95 -1.54 -3.81 12.27
C LEU A 95 -0.35 -4.65 12.75
N LEU A 96 0.45 -5.09 11.79
CA LEU A 96 1.68 -5.83 12.00
C LEU A 96 2.78 -5.18 11.17
N ARG A 97 3.77 -4.56 11.82
CA ARG A 97 4.97 -4.15 11.10
C ARG A 97 5.76 -5.40 10.75
N PHE A 98 6.06 -5.60 9.48
CA PHE A 98 6.84 -6.76 9.01
C PHE A 98 7.72 -6.30 7.87
N ASP A 99 8.97 -5.96 8.19
CA ASP A 99 9.86 -5.34 7.20
C ASP A 99 10.32 -6.42 6.22
N ILE A 100 10.24 -6.14 4.92
CA ILE A 100 10.60 -7.10 3.86
C ILE A 100 11.99 -6.79 3.29
N PRO A 101 12.75 -7.77 2.81
CA PRO A 101 14.03 -7.51 2.16
C PRO A 101 13.90 -6.50 1.01
N ASP A 102 14.81 -5.52 0.96
CA ASP A 102 14.85 -4.53 -0.13
C ASP A 102 15.56 -5.12 -1.36
N PRO A 103 14.86 -5.39 -2.47
CA PRO A 103 15.51 -5.92 -3.68
C PRO A 103 16.52 -4.94 -4.29
N ALA A 104 16.40 -3.63 -4.02
CA ALA A 104 17.34 -2.62 -4.49
C ALA A 104 18.58 -2.48 -3.58
N ARG A 105 18.54 -3.00 -2.34
CA ARG A 105 19.63 -2.91 -1.37
C ARG A 105 19.82 -4.24 -0.64
N PRO A 106 20.79 -5.08 -1.06
CA PRO A 106 21.11 -6.32 -0.37
C PRO A 106 21.43 -6.10 1.12
N GLY A 107 20.73 -6.80 2.01
CA GLY A 107 20.84 -6.64 3.47
C GLY A 107 20.08 -5.44 4.05
N GLY A 108 19.43 -4.64 3.21
CA GLY A 108 18.45 -3.63 3.62
C GLY A 108 17.05 -4.23 3.70
N PHE A 109 16.19 -3.55 4.47
CA PHE A 109 14.78 -3.89 4.60
C PHE A 109 13.93 -2.67 4.24
N LEU A 110 12.78 -2.91 3.62
CA LEU A 110 11.72 -1.94 3.41
C LEU A 110 10.76 -2.04 4.59
N GLU A 111 10.55 -0.92 5.27
CA GLU A 111 9.52 -0.82 6.30
C GLU A 111 8.15 -1.08 5.69
N ARG A 112 7.44 -2.08 6.21
CA ARG A 112 6.09 -2.42 5.76
C ARG A 112 5.16 -2.65 6.95
N TYR A 113 3.90 -2.30 6.76
CA TYR A 113 2.82 -2.57 7.69
C TYR A 113 1.76 -3.42 7.01
N TRP A 114 1.44 -4.55 7.62
CA TRP A 114 0.49 -5.52 7.10
C TRP A 114 -0.74 -5.63 8.01
N SER A 115 -1.89 -5.92 7.40
CA SER A 115 -3.13 -6.28 8.08
C SER A 115 -3.57 -7.68 7.65
N PRO A 116 -3.05 -8.75 8.29
CA PRO A 116 -3.35 -10.11 7.89
C PRO A 116 -4.65 -10.64 8.52
N VAL A 117 -5.35 -11.47 7.76
CA VAL A 117 -6.50 -12.27 8.22
C VAL A 117 -6.18 -13.74 8.01
N ASN A 118 -6.11 -14.49 9.12
CA ASN A 118 -5.85 -15.92 9.12
C ASN A 118 -7.17 -16.66 9.29
N SER A 119 -7.48 -17.58 8.38
CA SER A 119 -8.75 -18.32 8.36
C SER A 119 -8.51 -19.82 8.24
N PRO A 120 -9.30 -20.66 8.94
CA PRO A 120 -9.17 -22.10 8.83
C PRO A 120 -9.85 -22.61 7.56
N VAL A 121 -9.22 -23.57 6.90
CA VAL A 121 -9.87 -24.42 5.89
C VAL A 121 -10.26 -25.71 6.59
N LEU A 122 -11.56 -26.00 6.61
CA LEU A 122 -12.14 -27.12 7.36
C LEU A 122 -12.51 -28.27 6.42
N ASP A 123 -12.35 -29.51 6.89
CA ASP A 123 -12.94 -30.69 6.25
C ASP A 123 -14.42 -30.87 6.62
N GLY A 124 -15.06 -31.92 6.08
CA GLY A 124 -16.46 -32.25 6.34
C GLY A 124 -16.77 -32.57 7.81
N GLU A 125 -15.75 -32.86 8.61
CA GLU A 125 -15.86 -33.11 10.05
C GLU A 125 -15.51 -31.87 10.90
N GLY A 126 -15.21 -30.73 10.28
CA GLY A 126 -14.87 -29.49 10.95
C GLY A 126 -13.44 -29.43 11.48
N ARG A 127 -12.54 -30.31 11.03
CA ARG A 127 -11.13 -30.25 11.40
C ARG A 127 -10.37 -29.30 10.48
N VAL A 128 -9.42 -28.56 11.04
CA VAL A 128 -8.54 -27.68 10.27
C VAL A 128 -7.58 -28.52 9.43
N VAL A 129 -7.73 -28.49 8.11
CA VAL A 129 -6.88 -29.20 7.14
C VAL A 129 -5.89 -28.29 6.43
N ALA A 130 -6.14 -26.98 6.42
CA ALA A 130 -5.23 -25.96 5.93
C ALA A 130 -5.54 -24.60 6.57
N LEU A 131 -4.66 -23.63 6.36
CA LEU A 131 -4.78 -22.25 6.82
C LEU A 131 -4.70 -21.33 5.60
N LEU A 132 -5.71 -20.48 5.42
CA LEU A 132 -5.70 -19.42 4.41
C LEU A 132 -5.32 -18.11 5.09
N GLN A 133 -4.27 -17.47 4.61
CA GLN A 133 -3.84 -16.16 5.06
C GLN A 133 -4.09 -15.13 3.95
N GLU A 134 -4.90 -14.12 4.25
CA GLU A 134 -4.97 -12.87 3.48
C GLU A 134 -3.97 -11.87 4.05
N VAL A 135 -3.31 -11.10 3.20
CA VAL A 135 -2.44 -10.00 3.64
C VAL A 135 -2.75 -8.73 2.85
N GLN A 136 -3.01 -7.65 3.57
CA GLN A 136 -3.10 -6.31 2.98
C GLN A 136 -1.90 -5.48 3.40
N ASP A 137 -1.24 -4.83 2.42
CA ASP A 137 -0.22 -3.82 2.71
C ASP A 137 -0.89 -2.49 3.03
N VAL A 138 -0.73 -2.05 4.28
CA VAL A 138 -1.30 -0.81 4.82
C VAL A 138 -0.22 0.21 5.14
N THR A 139 0.99 0.06 4.60
CA THR A 139 2.14 0.94 4.87
C THR A 139 1.80 2.41 4.61
N GLU A 140 1.11 2.73 3.51
CA GLU A 140 0.70 4.10 3.18
C GLU A 140 -0.38 4.70 4.10
N HIS A 141 -1.00 3.87 4.94
CA HIS A 141 -2.09 4.23 5.85
C HIS A 141 -1.74 4.07 7.33
N ARG A 142 -0.47 3.76 7.62
CA ARG A 142 0.02 3.51 8.98
C ARG A 142 -0.40 4.59 9.97
N GLU A 143 -0.14 5.86 9.67
CA GLU A 143 -0.43 6.96 10.61
C GLU A 143 -1.92 7.10 10.92
N ASP A 144 -2.76 6.96 9.90
CA ASP A 144 -4.23 7.04 10.05
C ASP A 144 -4.73 5.86 10.88
N LEU A 145 -4.21 4.66 10.62
CA LEU A 145 -4.58 3.43 11.36
C LEU A 145 -4.10 3.47 12.81
N VAL A 146 -2.89 3.95 13.09
CA VAL A 146 -2.37 4.10 14.46
C VAL A 146 -3.24 5.08 15.25
N ARG A 147 -3.58 6.24 14.68
CA ARG A 147 -4.47 7.21 15.34
C ARG A 147 -5.85 6.65 15.63
N LEU A 148 -6.39 5.86 14.70
CA LEU A 148 -7.68 5.21 14.87
C LEU A 148 -7.62 4.11 15.94
N LEU A 149 -6.54 3.33 15.99
CA LEU A 149 -6.29 2.34 17.04
C LEU A 149 -6.17 3.00 18.42
N ASP A 150 -5.45 4.11 18.54
CA ASP A 150 -5.33 4.87 19.79
C ASP A 150 -6.70 5.40 20.24
N TYR A 151 -7.48 5.97 19.32
CA TYR A 151 -8.83 6.45 19.58
C TYR A 151 -9.78 5.35 20.06
N LEU A 152 -9.69 4.15 19.48
CA LEU A 152 -10.47 2.98 19.90
C LEU A 152 -9.90 2.28 21.15
N GLY A 153 -8.64 2.53 21.48
CA GLY A 153 -7.97 2.03 22.69
C GLY A 153 -8.46 2.73 23.95
N ASP A 154 -8.83 4.01 23.86
CA ASP A 154 -9.32 4.84 24.98
C ASP A 154 -10.73 4.41 25.48
N TYR A 155 -11.47 3.62 24.69
CA TYR A 155 -12.69 2.92 25.12
C TYR A 155 -12.35 1.49 25.56
N SER A 156 -11.73 1.34 26.74
CA SER A 156 -11.41 0.03 27.32
C SER A 156 -12.48 -0.46 28.29
N ASP A 157 -13.21 -1.51 27.93
CA ASP A 157 -13.26 -2.71 28.76
C ASP A 157 -13.78 -3.94 28.00
N ALA A 158 -13.20 -5.09 28.35
CA ALA A 158 -13.51 -6.47 27.97
C ALA A 158 -13.14 -6.97 26.55
N ALA A 159 -12.39 -8.07 26.57
CA ALA A 159 -12.02 -8.93 25.46
C ALA A 159 -13.24 -9.38 24.64
N ASP A 160 -13.22 -9.19 23.32
CA ASP A 160 -14.19 -9.84 22.44
C ASP A 160 -13.66 -9.94 21.01
N ALA A 161 -13.73 -11.14 20.42
CA ALA A 161 -13.38 -11.42 19.02
C ALA A 161 -14.15 -10.51 18.04
N GLY A 162 -15.31 -10.01 18.46
CA GLY A 162 -16.08 -9.00 17.74
C GLY A 162 -15.39 -7.63 17.59
N ARG A 163 -14.36 -7.28 18.39
CA ARG A 163 -13.58 -6.03 18.18
C ARG A 163 -12.67 -6.14 16.96
N THR A 164 -11.98 -7.27 16.80
CA THR A 164 -11.08 -7.51 15.67
C THR A 164 -11.85 -7.52 14.35
N GLN A 165 -13.01 -8.18 14.33
CA GLN A 165 -13.91 -8.22 13.18
C GLN A 165 -14.46 -6.83 12.82
N ARG A 166 -15.03 -6.10 13.79
CA ARG A 166 -15.59 -4.75 13.57
C ARG A 166 -14.52 -3.73 13.20
N PHE A 167 -13.31 -3.87 13.75
CA PHE A 167 -12.19 -3.04 13.34
C PHE A 167 -11.79 -3.33 11.90
N ALA A 168 -11.63 -4.60 11.51
CA ALA A 168 -11.30 -4.96 10.13
C ALA A 168 -12.34 -4.45 9.13
N GLU A 169 -13.63 -4.53 9.48
CA GLU A 169 -14.73 -3.95 8.70
C GLU A 169 -14.64 -2.41 8.61
N TYR A 170 -14.35 -1.73 9.72
CA TYR A 170 -14.25 -0.28 9.78
C TYR A 170 -12.98 0.26 9.10
N SER A 171 -11.85 -0.45 9.23
CA SER A 171 -10.58 -0.11 8.60
C SER A 171 -10.63 -0.36 7.10
N ALA A 172 -11.21 -1.47 6.63
CA ALA A 172 -11.42 -1.72 5.21
C ALA A 172 -12.37 -0.69 4.58
N ALA A 173 -13.46 -0.34 5.25
CA ALA A 173 -14.38 0.71 4.79
C ALA A 173 -13.70 2.09 4.74
N THR A 174 -12.82 2.38 5.69
CA THR A 174 -12.04 3.63 5.72
C THR A 174 -10.94 3.63 4.66
N MET A 175 -10.26 2.50 4.40
CA MET A 175 -9.23 2.37 3.35
C MET A 175 -9.81 2.59 1.95
N VAL A 176 -10.93 1.96 1.61
CA VAL A 176 -11.63 2.18 0.32
C VAL A 176 -12.05 3.64 0.16
N THR A 177 -12.52 4.26 1.24
CA THR A 177 -12.90 5.67 1.25
C THR A 177 -11.67 6.58 1.12
N SER A 178 -10.55 6.22 1.75
CA SER A 178 -9.28 6.95 1.68
C SER A 178 -8.62 6.86 0.30
N ASP A 179 -8.75 5.75 -0.42
CA ASP A 179 -8.22 5.61 -1.79
C ASP A 179 -9.00 6.47 -2.80
N LEU A 180 -10.33 6.49 -2.68
CA LEU A 180 -11.20 7.39 -3.46
C LEU A 180 -10.92 8.86 -3.11
N TYR A 181 -10.79 9.18 -1.81
CA TYR A 181 -10.50 10.53 -1.35
C TYR A 181 -9.10 11.00 -1.77
N ARG A 182 -8.08 10.13 -1.71
CA ARG A 182 -6.72 10.44 -2.17
C ARG A 182 -6.64 10.54 -3.69
N SER A 183 -7.35 9.71 -4.44
CA SER A 183 -7.39 9.82 -5.91
C SER A 183 -7.99 11.16 -6.32
N ALA A 184 -9.12 11.54 -5.73
CA ALA A 184 -9.72 12.85 -5.95
C ALA A 184 -8.78 13.99 -5.52
N ARG A 185 -8.09 13.86 -4.38
CA ARG A 185 -7.18 14.90 -3.88
C ARG A 185 -5.92 15.05 -4.73
N ARG A 186 -5.30 13.94 -5.20
CA ARG A 186 -4.14 13.96 -6.11
C ARG A 186 -4.50 14.64 -7.43
N GLU A 187 -5.69 14.37 -7.98
CA GLU A 187 -6.17 15.05 -9.19
C GLU A 187 -6.34 16.56 -8.97
N VAL A 188 -6.92 16.97 -7.83
CA VAL A 188 -7.05 18.39 -7.46
C VAL A 188 -5.67 19.05 -7.34
N GLU A 189 -4.73 18.44 -6.63
CA GLU A 189 -3.37 18.97 -6.44
C GLU A 189 -2.61 19.12 -7.77
N GLN A 190 -2.72 18.13 -8.67
CA GLN A 190 -2.12 18.21 -10.00
C GLN A 190 -2.76 19.31 -10.86
N LEU A 191 -4.08 19.46 -10.81
CA LEU A 191 -4.79 20.51 -11.52
C LEU A 191 -4.39 21.90 -10.99
N GLU A 192 -4.31 22.07 -9.67
CA GLU A 192 -3.87 23.31 -9.05
C GLU A 192 -2.44 23.70 -9.46
N GLU A 193 -1.51 22.74 -9.46
CA GLU A 193 -0.13 23.00 -9.87
C GLU A 193 -0.02 23.34 -11.38
N ALA A 194 -0.80 22.67 -12.22
CA ALA A 194 -0.91 23.00 -13.64
C ALA A 194 -1.50 24.40 -13.87
N MET A 195 -2.50 24.81 -13.08
CA MET A 195 -3.09 26.15 -13.16
C MET A 195 -2.12 27.23 -12.66
N ARG A 196 -1.41 26.98 -11.55
CA ARG A 196 -0.44 27.90 -10.97
C ARG A 196 0.73 28.15 -11.92
N SER A 197 1.30 27.09 -12.50
CA SER A 197 2.38 27.19 -13.48
C SER A 197 1.95 27.95 -14.74
N ARG A 198 0.74 27.70 -15.27
CA ARG A 198 0.20 28.44 -16.43
C ARG A 198 0.03 29.93 -16.13
N ALA A 199 -0.48 30.29 -14.94
CA ALA A 199 -0.63 31.69 -14.54
C ALA A 199 0.72 32.42 -14.46
N THR A 200 1.73 31.81 -13.84
CA THR A 200 3.09 32.36 -13.75
C THR A 200 3.73 32.54 -15.11
N ILE A 201 3.59 31.55 -16.00
CA ILE A 201 4.14 31.62 -17.37
C ILE A 201 3.49 32.75 -18.17
N GLU A 202 2.16 32.90 -18.10
CA GLU A 202 1.46 33.99 -18.80
C GLU A 202 1.83 35.39 -18.25
N GLN A 203 2.02 35.52 -16.94
CA GLN A 203 2.50 36.79 -16.35
C GLN A 203 3.93 37.13 -16.82
N ALA A 204 4.84 36.16 -16.82
CA ALA A 204 6.20 36.37 -17.31
C ALA A 204 6.22 36.69 -18.82
N LYS A 205 5.36 36.05 -19.63
CA LYS A 205 5.16 36.42 -21.04
C LYS A 205 4.74 37.88 -21.16
N GLY A 206 3.76 38.34 -20.38
CA GLY A 206 3.32 39.74 -20.37
C GLY A 206 4.46 40.73 -20.06
N ILE A 207 5.30 40.42 -19.07
CA ILE A 207 6.48 41.22 -18.72
C ILE A 207 7.46 41.28 -19.90
N LEU A 208 7.75 40.14 -20.53
CA LEU A 208 8.69 40.06 -21.66
C LEU A 208 8.14 40.76 -22.91
N MET A 209 6.84 40.64 -23.18
CA MET A 209 6.16 41.38 -24.25
C MET A 209 6.34 42.88 -24.06
N ALA A 210 6.13 43.40 -22.85
CA ALA A 210 6.32 44.82 -22.54
C ALA A 210 7.80 45.24 -22.65
N ARG A 211 8.72 44.44 -22.11
CA ARG A 211 10.16 44.76 -22.05
C ARG A 211 10.84 44.72 -23.41
N TYR A 212 10.51 43.74 -24.24
CA TYR A 212 11.16 43.51 -25.53
C TYR A 212 10.30 43.98 -26.73
N ARG A 213 9.11 44.54 -26.47
CA ARG A 213 8.13 44.97 -27.48
C ARG A 213 7.89 43.89 -28.54
N CYS A 214 7.60 42.68 -28.08
CA CYS A 214 7.42 41.51 -28.92
C CYS A 214 6.03 40.89 -28.74
N THR A 215 5.66 40.02 -29.66
CA THR A 215 4.41 39.26 -29.60
C THR A 215 4.45 38.22 -28.48
N GLY A 216 3.28 37.71 -28.07
CA GLY A 216 3.21 36.67 -27.03
C GLY A 216 3.90 35.36 -27.42
N GLU A 217 3.95 35.05 -28.71
CA GLU A 217 4.65 33.87 -29.24
C GLU A 217 6.17 34.04 -29.16
N GLU A 218 6.70 35.19 -29.56
CA GLU A 218 8.11 35.52 -29.41
C GLU A 218 8.56 35.58 -27.95
N ALA A 219 7.71 36.09 -27.05
CA ALA A 219 7.96 36.11 -25.62
C ALA A 219 8.03 34.69 -25.02
N PHE A 220 7.14 33.79 -25.45
CA PHE A 220 7.15 32.39 -25.02
C PHE A 220 8.38 31.63 -25.54
N LEU A 221 8.76 31.83 -26.81
CA LEU A 221 9.99 31.26 -27.38
C LEU A 221 11.24 31.72 -26.62
N ARG A 222 11.25 32.97 -26.15
CA ARG A 222 12.33 33.50 -25.30
C ARG A 222 12.37 32.81 -23.92
N LEU A 223 11.22 32.62 -23.28
CA LEU A 223 11.12 31.84 -22.03
C LEU A 223 11.64 30.41 -22.22
N GLN A 224 11.21 29.75 -23.29
CA GLN A 224 11.63 28.38 -23.61
C GLN A 224 13.14 28.31 -23.86
N LYS A 225 13.70 29.28 -24.60
CA LYS A 225 15.14 29.37 -24.83
C LYS A 225 15.92 29.60 -23.53
N MET A 226 15.42 30.44 -22.63
CA MET A 226 16.04 30.67 -21.32
C MET A 226 16.02 29.41 -20.45
N SER A 227 14.87 28.72 -20.39
CA SER A 227 14.71 27.44 -19.68
C SER A 227 15.64 26.35 -20.23
N ASN A 228 15.73 26.21 -21.55
CA ASN A 228 16.61 25.23 -22.19
C ASN A 228 18.09 25.53 -21.94
N ASN A 229 18.50 26.79 -21.99
CA ASN A 229 19.89 27.18 -21.79
C ASN A 229 20.35 27.05 -20.32
N THR A 230 19.43 27.11 -19.37
CA THR A 230 19.75 27.00 -17.93
C THR A 230 19.44 25.62 -17.35
N HIS A 231 18.80 24.73 -18.12
CA HIS A 231 18.29 23.43 -17.65
C HIS A 231 17.36 23.56 -16.42
N VAL A 232 16.61 24.66 -16.33
CA VAL A 232 15.63 24.92 -15.25
C VAL A 232 14.23 24.83 -15.81
N ARG A 233 13.25 24.36 -15.02
CA ARG A 233 11.85 24.26 -15.47
C ARG A 233 11.30 25.62 -15.90
N LEU A 234 10.50 25.63 -16.95
CA LEU A 234 9.93 26.85 -17.54
C LEU A 234 9.18 27.73 -16.54
N ALA A 235 8.43 27.11 -15.61
CA ALA A 235 7.70 27.80 -14.56
C ALA A 235 8.64 28.50 -13.55
N ASP A 236 9.79 27.91 -13.23
CA ASP A 236 10.75 28.51 -12.29
C ASP A 236 11.49 29.70 -12.94
N VAL A 237 11.77 29.62 -14.25
CA VAL A 237 12.29 30.74 -15.04
C VAL A 237 11.29 31.89 -15.10
N ALA A 238 10.00 31.57 -15.29
CA ALA A 238 8.93 32.56 -15.26
C ALA A 238 8.83 33.25 -13.89
N THR A 239 8.89 32.49 -12.79
CA THR A 239 8.95 33.02 -11.42
C THR A 239 10.15 33.96 -11.21
N ALA A 240 11.33 33.59 -11.69
CA ALA A 240 12.53 34.42 -11.58
C ALA A 240 12.39 35.77 -12.32
N ILE A 241 11.74 35.78 -13.49
CA ILE A 241 11.48 37.00 -14.25
C ILE A 241 10.50 37.91 -13.52
N ILE A 242 9.44 37.35 -12.93
CA ILE A 242 8.47 38.10 -12.13
C ILE A 242 9.17 38.72 -10.91
N TYR A 243 10.00 37.94 -10.21
CA TYR A 243 10.75 38.41 -9.03
C TYR A 243 11.70 39.57 -9.37
N GLN A 244 12.40 39.50 -10.51
CA GLN A 244 13.33 40.55 -10.95
C GLN A 244 12.66 41.90 -11.25
N VAL A 245 11.35 41.93 -11.51
CA VAL A 245 10.61 43.17 -11.74
C VAL A 245 9.97 43.69 -10.45
N ALA A 246 9.67 42.79 -9.51
CA ALA A 246 9.06 43.13 -8.22
C ALA A 246 10.06 43.77 -7.22
N VAL A 247 11.37 43.49 -7.35
CA VAL A 247 12.41 44.11 -6.51
C VAL A 247 12.91 45.40 -7.19
N PRO A 248 12.77 46.59 -6.56
CA PRO A 248 13.34 47.81 -7.10
C PRO A 248 14.87 47.70 -7.12
N ARG A 249 15.50 48.11 -8.23
CA ARG A 249 16.95 48.23 -8.28
C ARG A 249 17.38 49.31 -7.28
N ASN A 250 18.19 48.91 -6.30
CA ASN A 250 18.86 49.84 -5.40
C ASN A 250 20.04 50.43 -6.20
N ASP A 251 19.75 51.47 -6.98
CA ASP A 251 20.78 52.25 -7.67
C ASP A 251 21.45 53.14 -6.60
N GLY A 252 22.74 52.88 -6.36
CA GLY A 252 23.59 53.66 -5.45
C GLY A 252 24.08 54.98 -6.06
#